data_AF-A0A9X0QW14-F1
#
_entry.id   AF-A0A9X0QW14-F1
#
_cell.length_a   1.000
_cell.length_b   1.000
_cell.length_c   1.000
_cell.angle_alpha   90.00
_cell.angle_beta   90.00
_cell.angle_gamma   90.00
#
_symmetry.space_group_name_H-M   'P 1'
#
loop_
_entity.id
_entity.type
_entity.pdbx_description
1 polymer ?
#
loop_
_entity_poly.entity_id
_entity_poly.type
_entity_poly.pdbx_seq_one_letter_code
_entity_poly.pdbx_strand_id
1 'polypeptide(L)'
;MRALPAPKWLVIGCALLLGACNGWREQPPAPLAGEVPWSLPAEPAAVLPQGWSPELAARVHFTAQGSRLMPRAWFVALERAEGDGFFAAPDNLAGYGLLFADDAGTGLNPDRLPIGFAIDPVPQPVTGQWVGLTCAACHTGEVTHRGARIRVEGAPANFDFDRFVAELDAAVQATGRDPVRFAAFARRLGATPEALREPYAAYAARSARHAAVQRPAVVSGFSRVDALGQIINAISVLQLDAPAALVDANRQAPRAPVSYPFLWTAPRQEWVQWMPIASSPIGRNAGEVLGVFGESRLTAPGTPDRFGSSVQYHNLVAMEKWLNDLRPPAWPEERFGALDRTAWAEGKRIFQKECQGCHNMPPFRLTDPRQSADGNRFIRTSGVPHRIVGTDAEYLRALQGWRIRSGPLRDQMADIGGETVAATDYFLRTVKLVVEAGTAQAGLSRIALIDTGEARACPGHTTRRMVNQIPRPTGAFEARDVCAITDRSGIRRAPERWALPPSFLDSLKAGPLLGLWATGPFLHNGSVPTVYDLLSPPAERPAVFWVGGRELDTGRLGFVSTEAPGLFRFDTTLLANSNQGHAFPRRGLTPAQRLAVVEFLKDPLRFDPEGLR
;
A
#
# COMPACT_ATOMS: atom_id res chain seq x y z
N MET A 1 -53.04 -66.13 -13.89
CA MET A 1 -53.37 -65.73 -12.49
C MET A 1 -52.23 -66.16 -11.58
N ARG A 2 -51.86 -65.31 -10.61
CA ARG A 2 -50.83 -65.46 -9.55
C ARG A 2 -49.40 -64.97 -9.88
N ALA A 3 -49.19 -63.72 -9.47
CA ALA A 3 -48.10 -63.16 -8.65
C ALA A 3 -46.66 -63.72 -8.78
N LEU A 4 -45.76 -62.82 -9.19
CA LEU A 4 -44.38 -62.74 -8.69
C LEU A 4 -44.13 -61.29 -8.20
N PRO A 5 -43.35 -61.09 -7.11
CA PRO A 5 -43.29 -59.83 -6.39
C PRO A 5 -42.33 -58.82 -7.02
N ALA A 6 -42.73 -57.55 -6.97
CA ALA A 6 -41.90 -56.40 -7.34
C ALA A 6 -40.69 -56.24 -6.39
N PRO A 7 -39.50 -55.90 -6.90
CA PRO A 7 -38.38 -55.52 -6.05
C PRO A 7 -38.62 -54.13 -5.45
N LYS A 8 -38.27 -54.02 -4.18
CA LYS A 8 -38.35 -52.84 -3.31
C LYS A 8 -37.66 -51.64 -3.96
N TRP A 9 -38.43 -50.60 -4.28
CA TRP A 9 -37.90 -49.27 -4.50
C TRP A 9 -37.28 -48.79 -3.17
N LEU A 10 -35.95 -48.65 -3.15
CA LEU A 10 -35.29 -47.85 -2.12
C LEU A 10 -35.73 -46.40 -2.33
N VAL A 11 -36.57 -45.92 -1.43
CA VAL A 11 -36.65 -44.51 -1.08
C VAL A 11 -35.33 -44.18 -0.37
N ILE A 12 -34.33 -43.74 -1.12
CA ILE A 12 -33.26 -42.90 -0.57
C ILE A 12 -33.65 -41.48 -0.94
N GLY A 13 -34.02 -40.72 0.09
CA GLY A 13 -34.41 -39.34 -0.06
C GLY A 13 -33.32 -38.52 -0.73
N CYS A 14 -33.73 -37.60 -1.60
CA CYS A 14 -32.95 -36.48 -2.08
C CYS A 14 -32.61 -35.50 -0.93
N ALA A 15 -31.89 -35.97 0.08
CA ALA A 15 -31.30 -35.14 1.10
C ALA A 15 -29.87 -34.79 0.69
N LEU A 16 -29.66 -33.50 0.44
CA LEU A 16 -28.40 -32.79 0.66
C LEU A 16 -27.21 -33.14 -0.26
N LEU A 17 -27.26 -32.64 -1.49
CA LEU A 17 -26.06 -32.20 -2.21
C LEU A 17 -26.19 -30.74 -2.63
N LEU A 18 -26.59 -29.88 -1.67
CA LEU A 18 -26.12 -28.49 -1.63
C LEU A 18 -24.66 -28.54 -1.13
N GLY A 19 -23.78 -29.09 -1.96
CA GLY A 19 -22.34 -29.06 -1.74
C GLY A 19 -21.88 -27.62 -1.84
N ALA A 20 -21.85 -26.95 -0.69
CA ALA A 20 -21.04 -25.80 -0.34
C ALA A 20 -20.43 -25.04 -1.54
N CYS A 21 -21.18 -24.09 -2.08
CA CYS A 21 -20.57 -22.81 -2.41
C CYS A 21 -20.02 -22.23 -1.09
N ASN A 22 -18.85 -22.70 -0.65
CA ASN A 22 -18.08 -22.08 0.42
C ASN A 22 -17.57 -20.75 -0.15
N GLY A 23 -18.48 -19.78 -0.22
CA GLY A 23 -18.11 -18.38 -0.38
C GLY A 23 -17.13 -18.08 0.74
N TRP A 24 -15.92 -17.70 0.34
CA TRP A 24 -14.87 -17.29 1.23
C TRP A 24 -15.46 -16.23 2.19
N ARG A 25 -15.59 -16.57 3.48
CA ARG A 25 -16.13 -15.70 4.52
C ARG A 25 -15.02 -15.41 5.51
N GLU A 26 -14.73 -14.14 5.69
CA GLU A 26 -13.87 -13.65 6.76
C GLU A 26 -14.44 -14.09 8.10
N GLN A 27 -13.60 -14.74 8.91
CA GLN A 27 -13.98 -15.14 10.25
C GLN A 27 -13.54 -14.04 11.22
N PRO A 28 -14.48 -13.38 11.93
CA PRO A 28 -14.14 -12.44 12.98
C PRO A 28 -13.19 -13.08 14.01
N PRO A 29 -12.14 -12.38 14.43
CA PRO A 29 -11.30 -12.88 15.51
C PRO A 29 -12.11 -12.97 16.80
N ALA A 30 -11.85 -13.99 17.61
CA ALA A 30 -12.45 -14.07 18.95
C ALA A 30 -12.04 -12.84 19.78
N PRO A 31 -12.91 -12.25 20.60
CA PRO A 31 -12.51 -11.19 21.53
C PRO A 31 -11.40 -11.67 22.48
N LEU A 32 -10.53 -10.75 22.94
CA LEU A 32 -9.62 -11.06 24.04
C LEU A 32 -10.42 -11.35 25.32
N ALA A 33 -9.79 -12.06 26.26
CA ALA A 33 -10.37 -12.26 27.59
C ALA A 33 -10.35 -10.91 28.35
N GLY A 34 -11.51 -10.24 28.39
CA GLY A 34 -11.67 -8.91 28.98
C GLY A 34 -11.84 -7.81 27.93
N GLU A 35 -12.42 -6.68 28.36
CA GLU A 35 -12.56 -5.51 27.49
C GLU A 35 -11.26 -4.72 27.42
N VAL A 36 -10.97 -4.14 26.25
CA VAL A 36 -9.88 -3.15 26.14
C VAL A 36 -10.18 -1.95 27.05
N PRO A 37 -9.18 -1.35 27.71
CA PRO A 37 -9.40 -0.28 28.69
C PRO A 37 -9.72 1.08 28.06
N TRP A 38 -10.04 1.12 26.76
CA TRP A 38 -10.39 2.35 26.03
C TRP A 38 -11.68 2.20 25.23
N SER A 39 -12.29 3.36 24.99
CA SER A 39 -13.40 3.52 24.06
C SER A 39 -12.89 4.10 22.74
N LEU A 40 -13.63 3.88 21.65
CA LEU A 40 -13.39 4.63 20.43
C LEU A 40 -13.54 6.13 20.73
N PRO A 41 -12.69 7.00 20.15
CA PRO A 41 -12.92 8.43 20.18
C PRO A 41 -14.33 8.75 19.67
N ALA A 42 -15.03 9.67 20.32
CA ALA A 42 -16.34 10.12 19.83
C ALA A 42 -16.15 10.82 18.49
N GLU A 43 -16.67 10.28 17.38
CA GLU A 43 -16.58 10.95 16.09
C GLU A 43 -17.69 10.53 15.13
N PRO A 44 -18.18 11.48 14.33
CA PRO A 44 -18.43 11.14 12.96
C PRO A 44 -17.76 12.19 12.08
N ALA A 45 -16.50 11.94 11.71
CA ALA A 45 -16.01 12.45 10.45
C ALA A 45 -17.00 12.01 9.37
N ALA A 46 -17.57 12.97 8.63
CA ALA A 46 -18.51 12.66 7.58
C ALA A 46 -17.78 11.85 6.50
N VAL A 47 -18.31 10.69 6.13
CA VAL A 47 -17.72 9.88 5.06
C VAL A 47 -18.25 10.39 3.73
N LEU A 48 -17.35 10.68 2.78
CA LEU A 48 -17.76 11.05 1.43
C LEU A 48 -18.35 9.84 0.69
N PRO A 49 -19.38 10.02 -0.15
CA PRO A 49 -19.86 8.97 -1.03
C PRO A 49 -18.78 8.59 -2.06
N GLN A 50 -18.00 7.55 -1.78
CA GLN A 50 -16.91 7.05 -2.63
C GLN A 50 -17.16 5.65 -3.18
N GLY A 51 -18.42 5.21 -3.23
CA GLY A 51 -18.80 3.90 -3.78
C GLY A 51 -18.79 2.75 -2.78
N TRP A 52 -18.31 2.97 -1.55
CA TRP A 52 -18.34 1.98 -0.48
C TRP A 52 -19.50 2.20 0.49
N SER A 53 -20.08 1.10 0.97
CA SER A 53 -20.93 1.12 2.17
C SER A 53 -20.07 1.18 3.42
N PRO A 54 -20.63 1.56 4.60
CA PRO A 54 -19.90 1.51 5.86
C PRO A 54 -19.29 0.13 6.15
N GLU A 55 -20.01 -0.96 5.84
CA GLU A 55 -19.53 -2.32 6.05
C GLU A 55 -18.37 -2.68 5.12
N LEU A 56 -18.40 -2.20 3.86
CA LEU A 56 -17.30 -2.42 2.93
C LEU A 56 -16.05 -1.63 3.35
N ALA A 57 -16.21 -0.38 3.78
CA ALA A 57 -15.11 0.41 4.32
C ALA A 57 -14.48 -0.28 5.54
N ALA A 58 -15.30 -0.78 6.48
CA ALA A 58 -14.81 -1.52 7.64
C ALA A 58 -14.03 -2.79 7.25
N ARG A 59 -14.45 -3.54 6.23
CA ARG A 59 -13.65 -4.67 5.71
C ARG A 59 -12.31 -4.21 5.16
N VAL A 60 -12.29 -3.15 4.35
CA VAL A 60 -11.02 -2.59 3.85
C VAL A 60 -10.10 -2.14 5.00
N HIS A 61 -10.67 -1.56 6.06
CA HIS A 61 -9.93 -1.06 7.21
C HIS A 61 -9.31 -2.19 8.07
N PHE A 62 -10.03 -3.29 8.26
CA PHE A 62 -9.73 -4.28 9.31
C PHE A 62 -9.49 -5.72 8.83
N THR A 63 -9.54 -5.99 7.52
CA THR A 63 -9.15 -7.30 6.98
C THR A 63 -7.63 -7.47 6.96
N ALA A 64 -7.16 -8.57 7.58
CA ALA A 64 -5.73 -8.87 7.68
C ALA A 64 -5.09 -9.17 6.32
N GLN A 65 -3.90 -8.63 6.08
CA GLN A 65 -3.17 -8.86 4.83
C GLN A 65 -1.98 -9.82 4.97
N GLY A 66 -1.60 -10.14 6.21
CA GLY A 66 -0.45 -10.99 6.53
C GLY A 66 0.69 -10.28 7.27
N SER A 67 0.52 -9.00 7.61
CA SER A 67 1.43 -8.28 8.51
C SER A 67 1.36 -8.83 9.94
N ARG A 68 2.51 -8.93 10.60
CA ARG A 68 2.66 -9.38 11.99
C ARG A 68 3.59 -8.43 12.75
N LEU A 69 3.01 -7.34 13.24
CA LEU A 69 3.71 -6.29 13.98
C LEU A 69 4.05 -6.75 15.41
N MET A 70 3.04 -7.17 16.17
CA MET A 70 3.16 -7.56 17.58
C MET A 70 2.11 -8.61 17.94
N PRO A 71 2.37 -9.51 18.91
CA PRO A 71 1.31 -10.33 19.48
C PRO A 71 0.17 -9.44 19.99
N ARG A 72 -1.06 -9.77 19.60
CA ARG A 72 -2.25 -8.94 19.80
C ARG A 72 -2.45 -8.57 21.28
N ALA A 73 -2.42 -9.59 22.15
CA ALA A 73 -2.57 -9.40 23.60
C ALA A 73 -1.47 -8.50 24.18
N TRP A 74 -0.26 -8.58 23.61
CA TRP A 74 0.87 -7.78 24.07
C TRP A 74 0.72 -6.33 23.64
N PHE A 75 0.30 -6.08 22.40
CA PHE A 75 0.09 -4.72 21.89
C PHE A 75 -0.92 -3.95 22.74
N VAL A 76 -2.02 -4.60 23.15
CA VAL A 76 -3.03 -3.94 23.99
C VAL A 76 -2.61 -3.76 25.45
N ALA A 77 -1.67 -4.56 25.95
CA ALA A 77 -1.19 -4.51 27.33
C ALA A 77 0.08 -3.66 27.51
N LEU A 78 0.73 -3.25 26.41
CA LEU A 78 1.99 -2.52 26.42
C LEU A 78 1.78 -1.09 26.92
N GLU A 79 2.60 -0.68 27.89
CA GLU A 79 2.67 0.72 28.34
C GLU A 79 3.58 1.53 27.43
N ARG A 80 3.36 2.85 27.39
CA ARG A 80 4.25 3.76 26.69
C ARG A 80 5.65 3.75 27.34
N ALA A 81 6.69 3.98 26.54
CA ALA A 81 8.05 4.09 27.08
C ALA A 81 8.15 5.28 28.06
N GLU A 82 7.59 6.41 27.64
CA GLU A 82 7.54 7.69 28.33
C GLU A 82 6.09 8.15 28.53
N GLY A 83 5.85 8.81 29.67
CA GLY A 83 4.52 9.24 30.08
C GLY A 83 3.65 8.08 30.61
N ASP A 84 2.43 8.42 31.02
CA ASP A 84 1.44 7.46 31.50
C ASP A 84 0.58 6.91 30.34
N GLY A 85 0.02 5.71 30.55
CA GLY A 85 -0.98 5.11 29.65
C GLY A 85 -0.45 3.99 28.76
N PHE A 86 -1.38 3.38 28.02
CA PHE A 86 -1.10 2.27 27.10
C PHE A 86 -0.62 2.77 25.75
N PHE A 87 0.28 2.03 25.10
CA PHE A 87 0.75 2.34 23.77
C PHE A 87 -0.39 2.30 22.73
N ALA A 88 -1.28 1.30 22.84
CA ALA A 88 -2.41 1.13 21.94
C ALA A 88 -3.61 2.08 22.23
N ALA A 89 -3.50 2.96 23.24
CA ALA A 89 -4.57 3.87 23.58
C ALA A 89 -4.84 4.89 22.44
N PRO A 90 -6.11 5.25 22.18
CA PRO A 90 -6.46 6.12 21.05
C PRO A 90 -5.80 7.51 21.06
N ASP A 91 -5.59 8.10 22.23
CA ASP A 91 -4.90 9.39 22.40
C ASP A 91 -3.43 9.32 21.97
N ASN A 92 -2.72 8.25 22.32
CA ASN A 92 -1.35 8.00 21.87
C ASN A 92 -1.31 7.72 20.36
N LEU A 93 -2.14 6.78 19.88
CA LEU A 93 -2.13 6.38 18.47
C LEU A 93 -2.57 7.51 17.51
N ALA A 94 -3.55 8.34 17.90
CA ALA A 94 -3.95 9.52 17.15
C ALA A 94 -2.82 10.55 17.03
N GLY A 95 -1.88 10.57 17.99
CA GLY A 95 -0.69 11.40 17.95
C GLY A 95 0.20 11.13 16.72
N TYR A 96 0.25 9.88 16.24
CA TYR A 96 0.96 9.51 15.00
C TYR A 96 0.13 9.77 13.74
N GLY A 97 -1.04 10.40 13.89
CA GLY A 97 -1.96 10.71 12.80
C GLY A 97 -2.83 9.54 12.33
N LEU A 98 -2.84 8.43 13.06
CA LEU A 98 -3.75 7.30 12.85
C LEU A 98 -5.21 7.73 13.11
N LEU A 99 -6.12 7.10 12.38
CA LEU A 99 -7.55 7.41 12.38
C LEU A 99 -8.35 6.25 12.97
N PHE A 100 -9.49 6.55 13.57
CA PHE A 100 -10.40 5.55 14.14
C PHE A 100 -11.73 5.56 13.37
N ALA A 101 -12.39 4.41 13.35
CA ALA A 101 -13.75 4.24 12.85
C ALA A 101 -14.42 3.05 13.55
N ASP A 102 -15.74 3.07 13.58
CA ASP A 102 -16.56 1.91 13.92
C ASP A 102 -16.35 0.79 12.89
N ASP A 103 -16.47 -0.46 13.32
CA ASP A 103 -16.28 -1.62 12.44
C ASP A 103 -17.55 -2.02 11.66
N ALA A 104 -18.60 -1.19 11.74
CA ALA A 104 -19.90 -1.38 11.11
C ALA A 104 -20.54 -2.75 11.42
N GLY A 105 -20.26 -3.30 12.61
CA GLY A 105 -20.77 -4.60 13.04
C GLY A 105 -20.14 -5.79 12.30
N THR A 106 -19.02 -5.59 11.60
CA THR A 106 -18.29 -6.68 10.93
C THR A 106 -17.66 -7.66 11.92
N GLY A 107 -17.36 -7.21 13.15
CA GLY A 107 -16.68 -7.97 14.17
C GLY A 107 -15.17 -8.10 13.93
N LEU A 108 -14.62 -7.42 12.92
CA LEU A 108 -13.20 -7.52 12.56
C LEU A 108 -12.29 -6.72 13.50
N ASN A 109 -12.83 -5.73 14.22
CA ASN A 109 -12.07 -4.87 15.13
C ASN A 109 -12.59 -4.92 16.58
N PRO A 110 -12.58 -6.10 17.24
CA PRO A 110 -13.07 -6.24 18.61
C PRO A 110 -12.25 -5.42 19.63
N ASP A 111 -11.02 -5.05 19.29
CA ASP A 111 -10.08 -4.33 20.17
C ASP A 111 -10.12 -2.81 19.98
N ARG A 112 -11.01 -2.30 19.11
CA ARG A 112 -11.19 -0.86 18.83
C ARG A 112 -9.88 -0.17 18.40
N LEU A 113 -9.08 -0.87 17.59
CA LEU A 113 -7.82 -0.39 17.04
C LEU A 113 -8.05 0.64 15.92
N PRO A 114 -7.06 1.47 15.59
CA PRO A 114 -7.21 2.41 14.49
C PRO A 114 -7.34 1.70 13.14
N ILE A 115 -7.89 2.42 12.18
CA ILE A 115 -7.98 2.02 10.79
C ILE A 115 -6.61 1.62 10.29
N GLY A 116 -6.55 0.47 9.63
CA GLY A 116 -5.30 -0.08 9.16
C GLY A 116 -4.62 -1.02 10.12
N PHE A 117 -5.25 -1.38 11.24
CA PHE A 117 -4.78 -2.42 12.15
C PHE A 117 -5.74 -3.61 12.06
N ALA A 118 -5.19 -4.78 11.71
CA ALA A 118 -5.97 -5.99 11.57
C ALA A 118 -5.37 -7.13 12.39
N ILE A 119 -6.23 -8.03 12.85
CA ILE A 119 -5.83 -9.21 13.60
C ILE A 119 -5.57 -10.34 12.62
N ASP A 120 -4.34 -10.87 12.61
CA ASP A 120 -3.98 -12.04 11.82
C ASP A 120 -4.87 -13.23 12.25
N PRO A 121 -5.59 -13.86 11.30
CA PRO A 121 -6.46 -14.98 11.61
C PRO A 121 -5.69 -16.23 12.04
N VAL A 122 -4.38 -16.31 11.76
CA VAL A 122 -3.53 -17.47 12.06
C VAL A 122 -2.77 -17.24 13.38
N PRO A 123 -3.18 -17.88 14.50
CA PRO A 123 -2.46 -17.77 15.76
C PRO A 123 -1.07 -18.42 15.64
N GLN A 124 -0.08 -17.76 16.22
CA GLN A 124 1.29 -18.27 16.34
C GLN A 124 1.45 -19.10 17.61
N PRO A 125 2.30 -20.15 17.58
CA PRO A 125 2.68 -20.86 18.79
C PRO A 125 3.19 -19.89 19.86
N VAL A 126 2.83 -20.11 21.12
CA VAL A 126 3.23 -19.31 22.30
C VAL A 126 2.64 -17.90 22.36
N THR A 127 2.65 -17.15 21.26
CA THR A 127 2.28 -15.73 21.22
C THR A 127 0.83 -15.45 20.82
N GLY A 128 0.10 -16.47 20.33
CA GLY A 128 -1.30 -16.33 19.95
C GLY A 128 -1.49 -15.52 18.68
N GLN A 129 -2.64 -14.85 18.53
CA GLN A 129 -2.90 -13.99 17.36
C GLN A 129 -2.01 -12.74 17.40
N TRP A 130 -1.71 -12.20 16.23
CA TRP A 130 -0.92 -10.98 16.07
C TRP A 130 -1.77 -9.85 15.51
N VAL A 131 -1.42 -8.62 15.86
CA VAL A 131 -1.89 -7.44 15.14
C VAL A 131 -0.88 -7.09 14.05
N GLY A 132 -1.38 -6.64 12.91
CA GLY A 132 -0.57 -6.21 11.77
C GLY A 132 -1.14 -4.95 11.14
N LEU A 133 -0.28 -4.25 10.40
CA LEU A 133 -0.68 -3.12 9.59
C LEU A 133 -1.32 -3.60 8.28
N THR A 134 -2.27 -2.82 7.78
CA THR A 134 -2.88 -2.98 6.47
C THR A 134 -2.67 -1.68 5.67
N CYS A 135 -2.90 -1.75 4.35
CA CYS A 135 -2.82 -0.59 3.48
C CYS A 135 -3.62 0.62 4.01
N ALA A 136 -4.73 0.39 4.71
CA ALA A 136 -5.62 1.44 5.19
C ALA A 136 -4.96 2.38 6.23
N ALA A 137 -3.88 1.96 6.91
CA ALA A 137 -3.14 2.81 7.84
C ALA A 137 -2.45 3.98 7.12
N CYS A 138 -1.98 3.74 5.89
CA CYS A 138 -1.28 4.72 5.05
C CYS A 138 -2.20 5.38 4.01
N HIS A 139 -3.30 4.71 3.65
CA HIS A 139 -4.16 5.06 2.53
C HIS A 139 -5.61 5.42 2.93
N THR A 140 -5.79 5.92 4.14
CA THR A 140 -7.06 6.51 4.58
C THR A 140 -6.80 7.90 5.16
N GLY A 141 -7.32 8.93 4.51
CA GLY A 141 -7.08 10.33 4.86
C GLY A 141 -8.27 10.97 5.54
N GLU A 142 -8.03 12.10 6.20
CA GLU A 142 -9.09 12.94 6.73
C GLU A 142 -8.77 14.41 6.48
N VAL A 143 -9.80 15.15 6.06
CA VAL A 143 -9.73 16.58 5.80
C VAL A 143 -10.62 17.30 6.81
N THR A 144 -10.15 18.42 7.35
CA THR A 144 -10.97 19.35 8.10
C THR A 144 -11.21 20.62 7.30
N HIS A 145 -12.40 21.19 7.45
CA HIS A 145 -12.68 22.53 6.96
C HIS A 145 -13.74 23.19 7.84
N ARG A 146 -13.43 24.37 8.41
CA ARG A 146 -14.37 25.12 9.27
C ARG A 146 -14.99 24.27 10.39
N GLY A 147 -14.17 23.42 11.01
CA GLY A 147 -14.56 22.54 12.11
C GLY A 147 -15.28 21.24 11.70
N ALA A 148 -15.65 21.06 10.43
CA ALA A 148 -16.17 19.80 9.93
C ALA A 148 -15.03 18.85 9.57
N ARG A 149 -15.11 17.60 10.03
CA ARG A 149 -14.18 16.51 9.69
C ARG A 149 -14.78 15.65 8.58
N ILE A 150 -13.97 15.29 7.58
CA ILE A 150 -14.39 14.52 6.42
C ILE A 150 -13.39 13.39 6.17
N ARG A 151 -13.88 12.15 6.24
CA ARG A 151 -13.11 10.96 5.89
C ARG A 151 -13.04 10.82 4.37
N VAL A 152 -11.84 10.58 3.86
CA VAL A 152 -11.57 10.35 2.45
C VAL A 152 -10.90 8.99 2.28
N GLU A 153 -11.67 8.03 1.78
CA GLU A 153 -11.20 6.66 1.55
C GLU A 153 -10.21 6.62 0.39
N GLY A 154 -9.09 5.91 0.58
CA GLY A 154 -8.02 5.83 -0.40
C GLY A 154 -7.14 7.08 -0.51
N ALA A 155 -7.32 8.10 0.34
CA ALA A 155 -6.45 9.27 0.39
C ALA A 155 -5.17 9.02 1.21
N PRO A 156 -4.09 9.79 1.01
CA PRO A 156 -2.91 9.72 1.87
C PRO A 156 -3.27 9.98 3.33
N ALA A 157 -2.85 9.10 4.23
CA ALA A 157 -3.00 9.30 5.67
C ALA A 157 -1.95 10.29 6.20
N ASN A 158 -2.23 10.94 7.33
CA ASN A 158 -1.21 11.66 8.09
C ASN A 158 -0.41 10.71 8.99
N PHE A 159 -0.14 9.47 8.58
CA PHE A 159 0.54 8.51 9.43
C PHE A 159 2.06 8.77 9.45
N ASP A 160 2.61 9.08 10.63
CA ASP A 160 4.06 9.14 10.90
C ASP A 160 4.58 7.74 11.26
N PHE A 161 4.89 6.97 10.22
CA PHE A 161 5.31 5.58 10.34
C PHE A 161 6.64 5.45 11.08
N ASP A 162 7.63 6.29 10.75
CA ASP A 162 8.97 6.21 11.33
C ASP A 162 8.94 6.44 12.85
N ARG A 163 8.18 7.45 13.30
CA ARG A 163 8.01 7.74 14.72
C ARG A 163 7.25 6.61 15.42
N PHE A 164 6.19 6.09 14.81
CA PHE A 164 5.43 4.97 15.36
C PHE A 164 6.30 3.74 15.62
N VAL A 165 7.11 3.33 14.63
CA VAL A 165 8.01 2.18 14.78
C VAL A 165 9.07 2.42 15.85
N ALA A 166 9.67 3.61 15.88
CA ALA A 166 10.69 3.95 16.87
C ALA A 166 10.15 3.93 18.30
N GLU A 167 8.97 4.53 18.52
CA GLU A 167 8.35 4.59 19.86
C GLU A 167 7.76 3.25 20.29
N LEU A 168 7.25 2.43 19.36
CA LEU A 168 6.83 1.06 19.67
C LEU A 168 8.01 0.22 20.15
N ASP A 169 9.14 0.25 19.44
CA ASP A 169 10.34 -0.46 19.88
C ASP A 169 10.81 0.07 21.24
N ALA A 170 10.83 1.38 21.45
CA ALA A 170 11.19 1.97 22.74
C ALA A 170 10.31 1.44 23.88
N ALA A 171 9.00 1.33 23.67
CA ALA A 171 8.05 0.79 24.65
C ALA A 171 8.31 -0.70 24.96
N VAL A 172 8.64 -1.49 23.93
CA VAL A 172 9.04 -2.90 24.06
C VAL A 172 10.34 -3.02 24.85
N GLN A 173 11.37 -2.25 24.49
CA GLN A 173 12.65 -2.27 25.19
C GLN A 173 12.52 -1.82 26.65
N ALA A 174 11.74 -0.77 26.92
CA ALA A 174 11.51 -0.28 28.27
C ALA A 174 10.81 -1.31 29.16
N THR A 175 9.79 -1.98 28.61
CA THR A 175 9.06 -3.04 29.33
C THR A 175 9.95 -4.23 29.65
N GLY A 176 10.83 -4.65 28.73
CA GLY A 176 11.72 -5.79 28.95
C GLY A 176 12.88 -5.53 29.92
N ARG A 177 13.30 -4.26 30.08
CA ARG A 177 14.44 -3.87 30.92
C ARG A 177 14.08 -3.57 32.37
N ASP A 178 12.84 -3.18 32.63
CA ASP A 178 12.35 -2.84 33.97
C ASP A 178 11.57 -4.02 34.57
N PRO A 179 12.06 -4.67 35.64
CA PRO A 179 11.40 -5.82 36.26
C PRO A 179 9.99 -5.51 36.79
N VAL A 180 9.73 -4.28 37.24
CA VAL A 180 8.42 -3.86 37.77
C VAL A 180 7.43 -3.70 36.63
N ARG A 181 7.84 -3.01 35.55
CA ARG A 181 7.02 -2.89 34.32
C ARG A 181 6.75 -4.26 33.70
N PHE A 182 7.77 -5.11 33.60
CA PHE A 182 7.63 -6.46 33.05
C PHE A 182 6.65 -7.32 33.87
N ALA A 183 6.73 -7.27 35.21
CA ALA A 183 5.80 -7.99 36.07
C ALA A 183 4.35 -7.48 35.94
N ALA A 184 4.15 -6.17 35.81
CA ALA A 184 2.84 -5.59 35.56
C ALA A 184 2.28 -6.01 34.19
N PHE A 185 3.12 -5.99 33.14
CA PHE A 185 2.78 -6.47 31.81
C PHE A 185 2.38 -7.95 31.80
N ALA A 186 3.17 -8.83 32.41
CA ALA A 186 2.85 -10.26 32.51
C ALA A 186 1.51 -10.50 33.25
N ARG A 187 1.26 -9.77 34.34
CA ARG A 187 0.00 -9.86 35.10
C ARG A 187 -1.22 -9.45 34.26
N ARG A 188 -1.11 -8.41 33.42
CA ARG A 188 -2.21 -8.01 32.50
C ARG A 188 -2.54 -9.10 31.48
N LEU A 189 -1.55 -9.90 31.11
CA LEU A 189 -1.72 -11.04 30.21
C LEU A 189 -2.19 -12.32 30.92
N GLY A 190 -2.38 -12.28 32.24
CA GLY A 190 -2.68 -13.47 33.04
C GLY A 190 -1.53 -14.48 33.09
N ALA A 191 -0.29 -14.05 32.87
CA ALA A 191 0.91 -14.88 32.83
C ALA A 191 1.86 -14.56 34.00
N THR A 192 2.77 -15.49 34.30
CA THR A 192 3.90 -15.22 35.21
C THR A 192 5.07 -14.58 34.44
N PRO A 193 5.87 -13.71 35.07
CA PRO A 193 7.09 -13.18 34.44
C PRO A 193 8.01 -14.28 33.93
N GLU A 194 8.11 -15.40 34.64
CA GLU A 194 8.96 -16.54 34.30
C GLU A 194 8.54 -17.20 32.99
N ALA A 195 7.23 -17.42 32.81
CA ALA A 195 6.69 -18.02 31.59
C ALA A 195 6.84 -17.10 30.37
N LEU A 196 6.83 -15.78 30.59
CA LEU A 196 6.86 -14.79 29.50
C LEU A 196 8.27 -14.33 29.11
N ARG A 197 9.28 -14.53 29.97
CA ARG A 197 10.62 -13.96 29.83
C ARG A 197 11.29 -14.30 28.49
N GLU A 198 11.32 -15.58 28.14
CA GLU A 198 11.98 -16.07 26.91
C GLU A 198 11.25 -15.64 25.63
N PRO A 199 9.93 -15.87 25.46
CA PRO A 199 9.23 -15.42 24.26
C PRO A 199 9.22 -13.90 24.12
N TYR A 200 9.15 -13.15 25.22
CA TYR A 200 9.23 -11.69 25.17
C TYR A 200 10.62 -11.21 24.75
N ALA A 201 11.69 -11.80 25.28
CA ALA A 201 13.05 -11.45 24.89
C ALA A 201 13.30 -11.72 23.39
N ALA A 202 12.78 -12.83 22.86
CA ALA A 202 12.83 -13.14 21.44
C ALA A 202 12.11 -12.08 20.58
N TYR A 203 10.91 -11.66 21.00
CA TYR A 203 10.18 -10.58 20.35
C TYR A 203 10.88 -9.22 20.46
N ALA A 204 11.42 -8.88 21.64
CA ALA A 204 12.13 -7.63 21.85
C ALA A 204 13.38 -7.52 20.95
N ALA A 205 14.09 -8.64 20.72
CA ALA A 205 15.17 -8.72 19.74
C ALA A 205 14.67 -8.54 18.30
N ARG A 206 13.53 -9.16 17.94
CA ARG A 206 12.89 -8.97 16.62
C ARG A 206 12.48 -7.51 16.41
N SER A 207 11.83 -6.89 17.40
CA SER A 207 11.44 -5.47 17.38
C SER A 207 12.64 -4.56 17.17
N ALA A 208 13.71 -4.75 17.94
CA ALA A 208 14.93 -3.96 17.82
C ALA A 208 15.57 -4.08 16.42
N ARG A 209 15.55 -5.30 15.83
CA ARG A 209 16.07 -5.53 14.47
C ARG A 209 15.23 -4.81 13.42
N HIS A 210 13.89 -4.86 13.52
CA HIS A 210 12.99 -4.10 12.64
C HIS A 210 13.24 -2.59 12.77
N ALA A 211 13.21 -2.05 13.98
CA ALA A 211 13.43 -0.63 14.24
C ALA A 211 14.81 -0.16 13.76
N ALA A 212 15.86 -0.98 13.91
CA ALA A 212 17.17 -0.67 13.36
C ALA A 212 17.15 -0.58 11.83
N VAL A 213 16.58 -1.58 11.16
CA VAL A 213 16.52 -1.64 9.68
C VAL A 213 15.66 -0.53 9.09
N GLN A 214 14.58 -0.13 9.77
CA GLN A 214 13.66 0.91 9.34
C GLN A 214 14.09 2.32 9.75
N ARG A 215 15.13 2.47 10.59
CA ARG A 215 15.62 3.78 11.05
C ARG A 215 16.06 4.63 9.86
N PRO A 216 15.38 5.75 9.58
CA PRO A 216 15.68 6.53 8.40
C PRO A 216 16.93 7.42 8.59
N ALA A 217 17.64 7.69 7.50
CA ALA A 217 18.70 8.71 7.46
C ALA A 217 18.12 10.13 7.45
N VAL A 218 16.87 10.29 7.00
CA VAL A 218 16.11 11.54 6.98
C VAL A 218 14.72 11.23 7.50
N VAL A 219 14.28 11.92 8.57
CA VAL A 219 12.95 11.71 9.14
C VAL A 219 11.87 11.99 8.09
N SER A 220 11.00 11.01 7.84
CA SER A 220 9.92 11.14 6.85
C SER A 220 8.86 12.15 7.29
N GLY A 221 8.50 12.14 8.57
CA GLY A 221 7.39 12.93 9.12
C GLY A 221 6.03 12.42 8.62
N PHE A 222 5.00 13.25 8.77
CA PHE A 222 3.64 12.87 8.38
C PHE A 222 3.48 12.65 6.86
N SER A 223 2.63 11.68 6.52
CA SER A 223 2.18 11.38 5.14
C SER A 223 3.25 10.84 4.20
N ARG A 224 4.46 10.54 4.68
CA ARG A 224 5.57 10.06 3.88
C ARG A 224 6.28 8.87 4.51
N VAL A 225 6.84 8.02 3.67
CA VAL A 225 7.77 6.95 4.08
C VAL A 225 8.61 6.52 2.88
N ASP A 226 9.82 6.01 3.10
CA ASP A 226 10.61 5.33 2.07
C ASP A 226 10.15 3.87 1.94
N ALA A 227 8.92 3.68 1.44
CA ALA A 227 8.27 2.37 1.43
C ALA A 227 9.08 1.32 0.66
N LEU A 228 9.56 1.66 -0.54
CA LEU A 228 10.29 0.71 -1.37
C LEU A 228 11.65 0.36 -0.76
N GLY A 229 12.36 1.34 -0.20
CA GLY A 229 13.60 1.08 0.50
C GLY A 229 13.40 0.17 1.71
N GLN A 230 12.33 0.40 2.48
CA GLN A 230 11.96 -0.46 3.61
C GLN A 230 11.57 -1.88 3.18
N ILE A 231 10.81 -2.04 2.08
CA ILE A 231 10.48 -3.37 1.56
C ILE A 231 11.76 -4.12 1.17
N ILE A 232 12.66 -3.49 0.40
CA ILE A 232 13.92 -4.11 -0.03
C ILE A 232 14.75 -4.53 1.18
N ASN A 233 14.85 -3.67 2.19
CA ASN A 233 15.50 -4.00 3.45
C ASN A 233 14.83 -5.19 4.15
N ALA A 234 13.50 -5.22 4.24
CA ALA A 234 12.79 -6.33 4.87
C ALA A 234 13.14 -7.67 4.20
N ILE A 235 13.04 -7.75 2.86
CA ILE A 235 13.31 -9.00 2.14
C ILE A 235 14.81 -9.37 2.09
N SER A 236 15.72 -8.39 2.00
CA SER A 236 17.16 -8.66 1.83
C SER A 236 17.95 -8.72 3.12
N VAL A 237 17.38 -8.24 4.24
CA VAL A 237 18.05 -8.16 5.54
C VAL A 237 17.29 -8.94 6.62
N LEU A 238 15.97 -8.80 6.71
CA LEU A 238 15.19 -9.43 7.80
C LEU A 238 14.77 -10.86 7.45
N GLN A 239 14.36 -11.09 6.21
CA GLN A 239 13.74 -12.33 5.75
C GLN A 239 14.69 -13.26 4.98
N LEU A 240 15.87 -12.74 4.57
CA LEU A 240 16.91 -13.52 3.92
C LEU A 240 17.64 -14.40 4.94
N ASP A 241 17.56 -15.71 4.76
CA ASP A 241 18.27 -16.69 5.59
C ASP A 241 19.74 -16.80 5.13
N ALA A 242 20.54 -15.85 5.60
CA ALA A 242 21.95 -15.73 5.27
C ALA A 242 22.78 -15.25 6.48
N PRO A 243 24.11 -15.47 6.47
CA PRO A 243 24.98 -15.01 7.55
C PRO A 243 24.87 -13.50 7.80
N ALA A 244 25.00 -13.08 9.07
CA ALA A 244 24.92 -11.67 9.48
C ALA A 244 25.74 -10.72 8.60
N ALA A 245 27.00 -11.09 8.31
CA ALA A 245 27.89 -10.29 7.47
C ALA A 245 27.36 -10.04 6.03
N LEU A 246 26.53 -10.95 5.50
CA LEU A 246 25.90 -10.78 4.18
C LEU A 246 24.69 -9.85 4.28
N VAL A 247 23.78 -10.11 5.21
CA VAL A 247 22.57 -9.29 5.37
C VAL A 247 22.89 -7.88 5.84
N ASP A 248 23.91 -7.70 6.68
CA ASP A 248 24.37 -6.37 7.10
C ASP A 248 24.96 -5.57 5.93
N ALA A 249 25.60 -6.25 4.98
CA ALA A 249 26.10 -5.61 3.76
C ALA A 249 24.99 -5.21 2.77
N ASN A 250 23.81 -5.83 2.87
CA ASN A 250 22.64 -5.46 2.07
C ASN A 250 21.92 -4.23 2.61
N ARG A 251 22.00 -3.98 3.92
CA ARG A 251 21.25 -2.93 4.60
C ARG A 251 21.62 -1.54 4.07
N GLN A 252 20.59 -0.76 3.71
CA GLN A 252 20.73 0.69 3.52
C GLN A 252 19.78 1.43 4.45
N ALA A 253 20.22 2.56 5.00
CA ALA A 253 19.30 3.43 5.74
C ALA A 253 18.24 3.98 4.77
N PRO A 254 16.94 3.84 5.06
CA PRO A 254 15.89 4.49 4.28
C PRO A 254 16.16 6.00 4.22
N ARG A 255 16.16 6.59 3.04
CA ARG A 255 16.65 7.97 2.84
C ARG A 255 15.87 8.77 1.79
N ALA A 256 14.89 8.15 1.16
CA ALA A 256 14.10 8.78 0.12
C ALA A 256 12.59 8.68 0.41
N PRO A 257 12.10 9.37 1.47
CA PRO A 257 10.69 9.34 1.81
C PRO A 257 9.82 9.92 0.69
N VAL A 258 8.75 9.20 0.37
CA VAL A 258 7.75 9.61 -0.62
C VAL A 258 6.37 9.66 0.01
N SER A 259 5.50 10.53 -0.52
CA SER A 259 4.12 10.62 -0.07
C SER A 259 3.37 9.32 -0.33
N TYR A 260 2.44 8.94 0.55
CA TYR A 260 1.52 7.84 0.25
C TYR A 260 0.70 8.19 -1.01
N PRO A 261 0.71 7.38 -2.08
CA PRO A 261 -0.15 7.63 -3.23
C PRO A 261 -1.62 7.33 -2.90
N PHE A 262 -2.57 7.99 -3.57
CA PHE A 262 -3.99 7.65 -3.40
C PHE A 262 -4.35 6.34 -4.13
N LEU A 263 -5.47 5.69 -3.73
CA LEU A 263 -5.86 4.36 -4.21
C LEU A 263 -6.99 4.31 -5.26
N TRP A 264 -7.87 5.30 -5.34
CA TRP A 264 -9.13 5.25 -6.13
C TRP A 264 -8.98 5.15 -7.66
N THR A 265 -7.75 5.19 -8.20
CA THR A 265 -7.50 4.77 -9.60
C THR A 265 -6.40 3.71 -9.72
N ALA A 266 -5.80 3.26 -8.62
CA ALA A 266 -4.69 2.31 -8.64
C ALA A 266 -5.07 0.96 -9.30
N PRO A 267 -6.26 0.37 -9.05
CA PRO A 267 -6.68 -0.85 -9.74
C PRO A 267 -6.86 -0.68 -11.25
N ARG A 268 -7.01 0.55 -11.75
CA ARG A 268 -7.20 0.83 -13.18
C ARG A 268 -5.95 1.31 -13.90
N GLN A 269 -4.86 1.61 -13.19
CA GLN A 269 -3.61 2.09 -13.79
C GLN A 269 -2.73 0.93 -14.30
N GLU A 270 -2.07 1.12 -15.44
CA GLU A 270 -1.13 0.13 -15.98
C GLU A 270 0.08 -0.10 -15.05
N TRP A 271 0.60 0.98 -14.46
CA TRP A 271 1.69 0.96 -13.49
C TRP A 271 1.38 1.88 -12.32
N VAL A 272 1.80 1.49 -11.11
CA VAL A 272 1.67 2.31 -9.89
C VAL A 272 3.03 2.49 -9.20
N GLN A 273 3.01 3.12 -8.03
CA GLN A 273 4.16 3.73 -7.33
C GLN A 273 4.67 5.01 -8.01
N TRP A 274 5.47 5.79 -7.29
CA TRP A 274 6.04 7.04 -7.82
C TRP A 274 7.07 6.79 -8.92
N MET A 275 7.87 5.74 -8.77
CA MET A 275 8.57 5.09 -9.88
C MET A 275 7.58 4.05 -10.41
N PRO A 276 7.25 4.01 -11.71
CA PRO A 276 6.27 3.07 -12.25
C PRO A 276 6.84 1.64 -12.27
N ILE A 277 6.98 1.03 -11.09
CA ILE A 277 7.67 -0.26 -10.87
C ILE A 277 6.72 -1.44 -10.66
N ALA A 278 5.47 -1.17 -10.24
CA ALA A 278 4.50 -2.23 -9.96
C ALA A 278 3.37 -2.22 -11.00
N SER A 279 3.28 -3.28 -11.79
CA SER A 279 2.17 -3.56 -12.74
C SER A 279 1.30 -4.75 -12.31
N SER A 280 1.79 -5.58 -11.39
CA SER A 280 1.11 -6.70 -10.74
C SER A 280 0.38 -6.19 -9.48
N PRO A 281 -0.96 -6.22 -9.40
CA PRO A 281 -1.70 -5.81 -8.20
C PRO A 281 -1.43 -6.72 -6.99
N ILE A 282 -1.42 -8.03 -7.19
CA ILE A 282 -1.13 -8.97 -6.10
C ILE A 282 0.33 -8.86 -5.68
N GLY A 283 1.24 -8.68 -6.63
CA GLY A 283 2.65 -8.41 -6.36
C GLY A 283 2.90 -7.12 -5.61
N ARG A 284 2.22 -6.05 -5.99
CA ARG A 284 2.27 -4.76 -5.28
C ARG A 284 1.84 -4.94 -3.82
N ASN A 285 0.69 -5.58 -3.59
CA ASN A 285 0.14 -5.75 -2.26
C ASN A 285 1.00 -6.70 -1.41
N ALA A 286 1.44 -7.83 -1.98
CA ALA A 286 2.34 -8.74 -1.28
C ALA A 286 3.68 -8.07 -0.94
N GLY A 287 4.24 -7.27 -1.87
CA GLY A 287 5.44 -6.48 -1.62
C GLY A 287 5.27 -5.51 -0.45
N GLU A 288 4.13 -4.80 -0.40
CA GLU A 288 3.79 -3.93 0.73
C GLU A 288 3.71 -4.71 2.04
N VAL A 289 2.92 -5.79 2.10
CA VAL A 289 2.81 -6.66 3.29
C VAL A 289 4.19 -7.10 3.79
N LEU A 290 5.08 -7.55 2.90
CA LEU A 290 6.43 -7.97 3.26
C LEU A 290 7.28 -6.82 3.83
N GLY A 291 7.07 -5.58 3.38
CA GLY A 291 7.73 -4.40 3.95
C GLY A 291 7.16 -3.95 5.29
N VAL A 292 5.86 -4.15 5.52
CA VAL A 292 5.18 -3.80 6.77
C VAL A 292 4.96 -5.01 7.66
N PHE A 293 6.06 -5.63 8.12
CA PHE A 293 6.04 -6.71 9.12
C PHE A 293 5.42 -8.05 8.66
N GLY A 294 5.22 -8.25 7.36
CA GLY A 294 5.04 -9.58 6.79
C GLY A 294 6.32 -10.40 6.83
N GLU A 295 6.18 -11.70 6.67
CA GLU A 295 7.27 -12.67 6.77
C GLU A 295 7.37 -13.49 5.49
N SER A 296 8.58 -13.82 5.08
CA SER A 296 8.84 -14.79 4.01
C SER A 296 10.05 -15.67 4.34
N ARG A 297 10.10 -16.85 3.73
CA ARG A 297 11.17 -17.84 3.90
C ARG A 297 12.09 -17.83 2.68
N LEU A 298 13.08 -16.93 2.68
CA LEU A 298 14.06 -16.82 1.60
C LEU A 298 15.30 -17.66 1.94
N THR A 299 15.14 -18.97 1.83
CA THR A 299 16.09 -19.99 2.30
C THR A 299 16.82 -20.70 1.15
N ALA A 300 17.80 -21.53 1.52
CA ALA A 300 18.57 -22.33 0.56
C ALA A 300 17.68 -23.34 -0.21
N PRO A 301 18.05 -23.72 -1.45
CA PRO A 301 17.38 -24.79 -2.19
C PRO A 301 17.24 -26.07 -1.37
N GLY A 302 16.10 -26.76 -1.51
CA GLY A 302 15.81 -28.00 -0.78
C GLY A 302 15.23 -27.81 0.63
N THR A 303 15.17 -26.57 1.15
CA THR A 303 14.51 -26.28 2.42
C THR A 303 12.99 -26.39 2.28
N PRO A 304 12.27 -27.06 3.22
CA PRO A 304 10.81 -27.08 3.25
C PRO A 304 10.23 -25.66 3.28
N ASP A 305 9.09 -25.46 2.62
CA ASP A 305 8.36 -24.19 2.54
C ASP A 305 9.20 -23.00 2.05
N ARG A 306 10.23 -23.23 1.23
CA ARG A 306 10.98 -22.18 0.57
C ARG A 306 10.03 -21.26 -0.21
N PHE A 307 10.18 -19.94 -0.01
CA PHE A 307 9.28 -18.88 -0.49
C PHE A 307 7.91 -18.81 0.18
N GLY A 308 7.61 -19.66 1.16
CA GLY A 308 6.42 -19.54 1.99
C GLY A 308 6.40 -18.18 2.72
N SER A 309 5.20 -17.64 2.92
CA SER A 309 5.02 -16.30 3.50
C SER A 309 3.80 -16.22 4.41
N SER A 310 3.72 -15.15 5.20
CA SER A 310 2.53 -14.82 6.00
C SER A 310 1.42 -14.13 5.19
N VAL A 311 1.64 -13.86 3.91
CA VAL A 311 0.73 -13.07 3.06
C VAL A 311 -0.61 -13.79 2.90
N GLN A 312 -1.70 -13.06 3.13
CA GLN A 312 -3.07 -13.59 3.06
C GLN A 312 -3.65 -13.38 1.65
N TYR A 313 -3.28 -14.23 0.69
CA TYR A 313 -3.58 -14.01 -0.74
C TYR A 313 -5.07 -13.92 -1.09
N HIS A 314 -5.93 -14.70 -0.44
CA HIS A 314 -7.38 -14.58 -0.66
C HIS A 314 -7.93 -13.23 -0.19
N ASN A 315 -7.42 -12.69 0.92
CA ASN A 315 -7.74 -11.34 1.38
C ASN A 315 -7.25 -10.30 0.37
N LEU A 316 -6.03 -10.44 -0.16
CA LEU A 316 -5.52 -9.53 -1.18
C LEU A 316 -6.37 -9.53 -2.46
N VAL A 317 -6.86 -10.69 -2.88
CA VAL A 317 -7.79 -10.81 -4.02
C VAL A 317 -9.12 -10.11 -3.73
N ALA A 318 -9.68 -10.28 -2.53
CA ALA A 318 -10.91 -9.60 -2.12
C ALA A 318 -10.71 -8.08 -2.08
N MET A 319 -9.60 -7.61 -1.54
CA MET A 319 -9.26 -6.20 -1.48
C MET A 319 -9.13 -5.55 -2.86
N GLU A 320 -8.49 -6.20 -3.83
CA GLU A 320 -8.44 -5.66 -5.20
C GLU A 320 -9.83 -5.50 -5.82
N LYS A 321 -10.76 -6.41 -5.51
CA LYS A 321 -12.15 -6.30 -5.95
C LYS A 321 -12.84 -5.09 -5.30
N TRP A 322 -12.67 -4.89 -4.00
CA TRP A 322 -13.27 -3.74 -3.30
C TRP A 322 -12.67 -2.41 -3.74
N LEU A 323 -11.36 -2.37 -4.01
CA LEU A 323 -10.69 -1.17 -4.53
C LEU A 323 -11.19 -0.79 -5.93
N ASN A 324 -11.67 -1.74 -6.75
CA ASN A 324 -12.29 -1.42 -8.04
C ASN A 324 -13.58 -0.59 -7.88
N ASP A 325 -14.30 -0.76 -6.78
CA ASP A 325 -15.53 -0.01 -6.48
C ASP A 325 -15.24 1.39 -5.91
N LEU A 326 -14.00 1.65 -5.48
CA LEU A 326 -13.60 2.93 -4.89
C LEU A 326 -13.58 4.03 -5.94
N ARG A 327 -14.37 5.08 -5.70
CA ARG A 327 -14.46 6.26 -6.55
C ARG A 327 -13.56 7.39 -6.03
N PRO A 328 -13.00 8.22 -6.93
CA PRO A 328 -12.34 9.44 -6.53
C PRO A 328 -13.29 10.34 -5.71
N PRO A 329 -12.81 11.02 -4.66
CA PRO A 329 -13.63 11.91 -3.86
C PRO A 329 -14.05 13.14 -4.67
N ALA A 330 -15.36 13.36 -4.77
CA ALA A 330 -15.91 14.58 -5.35
C ALA A 330 -15.65 15.78 -4.43
N TRP A 331 -15.57 16.98 -5.01
CA TRP A 331 -15.53 18.22 -4.24
C TRP A 331 -16.92 18.50 -3.62
N PRO A 332 -17.04 18.54 -2.27
CA PRO A 332 -18.31 18.80 -1.61
C PRO A 332 -18.62 20.31 -1.64
N GLU A 333 -19.26 20.79 -2.71
CA GLU A 333 -19.62 22.21 -2.89
C GLU A 333 -20.48 22.74 -1.74
N GLU A 334 -21.32 21.89 -1.13
CA GLU A 334 -22.14 22.24 0.02
C GLU A 334 -21.33 22.53 1.29
N ARG A 335 -20.10 22.04 1.38
CA ARG A 335 -19.20 22.24 2.53
C ARG A 335 -18.10 23.24 2.24
N PHE A 336 -17.49 23.17 1.06
CA PHE A 336 -16.31 23.96 0.70
C PHE A 336 -16.64 25.17 -0.18
N GLY A 337 -17.89 25.32 -0.60
CA GLY A 337 -18.34 26.37 -1.51
C GLY A 337 -18.44 25.88 -2.95
N ALA A 338 -19.36 26.51 -3.68
CA ALA A 338 -19.57 26.27 -5.10
C ALA A 338 -18.34 26.66 -5.92
N LEU A 339 -18.11 25.92 -7.01
CA LEU A 339 -17.03 26.22 -7.93
C LEU A 339 -17.31 27.49 -8.74
N ASP A 340 -16.31 28.34 -8.90
CA ASP A 340 -16.34 29.42 -9.89
C ASP A 340 -16.26 28.81 -11.29
N ARG A 341 -17.40 28.79 -11.99
CA ARG A 341 -17.52 28.16 -13.31
C ARG A 341 -16.69 28.84 -14.39
N THR A 342 -16.45 30.14 -14.29
CA THR A 342 -15.63 30.87 -15.25
C THR A 342 -14.17 30.51 -15.07
N ALA A 343 -13.67 30.57 -13.82
CA ALA A 343 -12.30 30.19 -13.50
C ALA A 343 -12.05 28.70 -13.79
N TRP A 344 -13.02 27.83 -13.47
CA TRP A 344 -12.95 26.40 -13.78
C TRP A 344 -12.80 26.14 -15.28
N ALA A 345 -13.58 26.83 -16.13
CA ALA A 345 -13.53 26.64 -17.59
C ALA A 345 -12.18 27.09 -18.17
N GLU A 346 -11.65 28.21 -17.69
CA GLU A 346 -10.31 28.68 -18.07
C GLU A 346 -9.22 27.71 -17.58
N GLY A 347 -9.33 27.22 -16.35
CA GLY A 347 -8.45 26.22 -15.77
C GLY A 347 -8.41 24.94 -16.59
N LYS A 348 -9.58 24.44 -17.01
CA LYS A 348 -9.70 23.28 -17.90
C LYS A 348 -8.95 23.50 -19.21
N ARG A 349 -9.15 24.66 -19.85
CA ARG A 349 -8.48 25.02 -21.12
C ARG A 349 -6.96 25.04 -20.96
N ILE A 350 -6.46 25.62 -19.88
CA ILE A 350 -5.02 25.65 -19.56
C ILE A 350 -4.52 24.23 -19.31
N PHE A 351 -5.22 23.45 -18.50
CA PHE A 351 -4.83 22.09 -18.13
C PHE A 351 -4.73 21.17 -19.36
N GLN A 352 -5.74 21.20 -20.24
CA GLN A 352 -5.75 20.40 -21.46
C GLN A 352 -4.54 20.72 -22.36
N LYS A 353 -4.17 22.00 -22.44
CA LYS A 353 -3.05 22.46 -23.26
C LYS A 353 -1.68 22.14 -22.65
N GLU A 354 -1.52 22.40 -21.35
CA GLU A 354 -0.20 22.46 -20.72
C GLU A 354 0.11 21.24 -19.84
N CYS A 355 -0.91 20.50 -19.37
CA CYS A 355 -0.76 19.45 -18.34
C CYS A 355 -1.15 18.04 -18.83
N GLN A 356 -2.24 17.93 -19.60
CA GLN A 356 -2.84 16.64 -20.01
C GLN A 356 -1.92 15.76 -20.89
N GLY A 357 -0.89 16.36 -21.50
CA GLY A 357 0.15 15.62 -22.22
C GLY A 357 0.84 14.59 -21.32
N CYS A 358 1.19 14.99 -20.09
CA CYS A 358 1.79 14.09 -19.10
C CYS A 358 0.73 13.46 -18.18
N HIS A 359 -0.17 14.26 -17.64
CA HIS A 359 -1.21 13.79 -16.71
C HIS A 359 -2.39 13.20 -17.48
N ASN A 360 -2.45 11.87 -17.56
CA ASN A 360 -3.54 11.16 -18.23
C ASN A 360 -4.86 11.37 -17.46
N MET A 361 -5.78 12.14 -18.05
CA MET A 361 -7.10 12.49 -17.49
C MET A 361 -8.21 12.12 -18.47
N PRO A 362 -9.46 11.93 -18.02
CA PRO A 362 -10.55 11.54 -18.91
C PRO A 362 -10.82 12.52 -20.07
N PRO A 363 -11.22 11.99 -21.25
CA PRO A 363 -11.27 10.56 -21.58
C PRO A 363 -9.87 9.93 -21.58
N PHE A 364 -9.71 8.83 -20.83
CA PHE A 364 -8.38 8.30 -20.54
C PHE A 364 -7.74 7.71 -21.80
N ARG A 365 -6.44 7.92 -21.95
CA ARG A 365 -5.63 7.08 -22.84
C ARG A 365 -5.51 5.70 -22.19
N LEU A 366 -6.01 4.67 -22.87
CA LEU A 366 -5.99 3.29 -22.39
C LEU A 366 -4.93 2.44 -23.09
N THR A 367 -4.46 1.37 -22.43
CA THR A 367 -3.60 0.35 -23.05
C THR A 367 -4.30 -0.32 -24.23
N ASP A 368 -3.51 -0.96 -25.10
CA ASP A 368 -4.07 -1.80 -26.16
C ASP A 368 -4.62 -3.08 -25.52
N PRO A 369 -5.87 -3.50 -25.77
CA PRO A 369 -6.43 -4.72 -25.16
C PRO A 369 -5.62 -5.98 -25.52
N ARG A 370 -4.90 -5.99 -26.65
CA ARG A 370 -3.99 -7.09 -27.01
C ARG A 370 -2.79 -7.19 -26.07
N GLN A 371 -2.54 -6.12 -25.31
CA GLN A 371 -1.55 -6.06 -24.23
C GLN A 371 -2.05 -6.67 -22.92
N SER A 372 -3.22 -7.30 -22.87
CA SER A 372 -3.69 -7.98 -21.68
C SER A 372 -4.19 -9.39 -22.00
N ALA A 373 -3.98 -10.33 -21.08
CA ALA A 373 -4.29 -11.75 -21.33
C ALA A 373 -5.80 -12.04 -21.44
N ASP A 374 -6.63 -11.17 -20.87
CA ASP A 374 -8.09 -11.22 -20.85
C ASP A 374 -8.74 -10.14 -21.75
N GLY A 375 -7.92 -9.32 -22.42
CA GLY A 375 -8.40 -8.20 -23.24
C GLY A 375 -8.74 -6.93 -22.45
N ASN A 376 -8.46 -6.88 -21.14
CA ASN A 376 -8.70 -5.70 -20.33
C ASN A 376 -7.82 -4.53 -20.74
N ARG A 377 -8.32 -3.32 -20.47
CA ARG A 377 -7.64 -2.06 -20.78
C ARG A 377 -7.40 -1.30 -19.50
N PHE A 378 -6.21 -0.74 -19.37
CA PHE A 378 -5.77 0.01 -18.20
C PHE A 378 -5.44 1.45 -18.59
N ILE A 379 -5.59 2.38 -17.65
CA ILE A 379 -5.17 3.76 -17.79
C ILE A 379 -3.66 3.77 -18.02
N ARG A 380 -3.25 4.23 -19.21
CA ARG A 380 -1.82 4.34 -19.55
C ARG A 380 -1.13 5.24 -18.56
N THR A 381 0.01 4.75 -18.08
CA THR A 381 0.83 5.47 -17.11
C THR A 381 2.02 6.11 -17.83
N SER A 382 2.23 7.40 -17.63
CA SER A 382 3.36 8.12 -18.22
C SER A 382 4.53 8.13 -17.25
N GLY A 383 5.61 7.43 -17.59
CA GLY A 383 6.92 7.63 -16.97
C GLY A 383 7.58 8.87 -17.56
N VAL A 384 7.68 9.94 -16.78
CA VAL A 384 8.35 11.18 -17.19
C VAL A 384 9.81 11.11 -16.72
N PRO A 385 10.79 11.15 -17.64
CA PRO A 385 12.20 11.07 -17.27
C PRO A 385 12.60 12.16 -16.28
N HIS A 386 13.47 11.83 -15.32
CA HIS A 386 13.95 12.74 -14.28
C HIS A 386 14.47 14.05 -14.87
N ARG A 387 15.28 13.97 -15.93
CA ARG A 387 15.80 15.14 -16.66
C ARG A 387 14.75 16.09 -17.22
N ILE A 388 13.49 15.64 -17.38
CA ILE A 388 12.37 16.46 -17.84
C ILE A 388 11.62 17.04 -16.65
N VAL A 389 11.25 16.21 -15.68
CA VAL A 389 10.47 16.66 -14.51
C VAL A 389 11.30 17.49 -13.53
N GLY A 390 12.57 17.14 -13.31
CA GLY A 390 13.53 17.91 -12.52
C GLY A 390 13.25 17.99 -11.02
N THR A 391 12.34 17.16 -10.49
CA THR A 391 12.06 17.08 -9.04
C THR A 391 13.20 16.41 -8.29
N ASP A 392 13.08 16.26 -6.97
CA ASP A 392 14.08 15.54 -6.17
C ASP A 392 14.45 14.18 -6.81
N ALA A 393 15.75 13.93 -6.93
CA ALA A 393 16.29 12.76 -7.61
C ALA A 393 16.56 11.59 -6.65
N GLU A 394 16.54 11.84 -5.33
CA GLU A 394 17.03 10.90 -4.34
C GLU A 394 16.20 9.62 -4.31
N TYR A 395 14.89 9.72 -4.56
CA TYR A 395 14.02 8.54 -4.71
C TYR A 395 14.46 7.59 -5.81
N LEU A 396 14.92 8.11 -6.96
CA LEU A 396 15.43 7.28 -8.05
C LEU A 396 16.87 6.81 -7.76
N ARG A 397 17.73 7.71 -7.27
CA ARG A 397 19.15 7.44 -7.00
C ARG A 397 19.36 6.41 -5.90
N ALA A 398 18.55 6.46 -4.84
CA ALA A 398 18.60 5.52 -3.73
C ALA A 398 18.42 4.08 -4.21
N LEU A 399 17.55 3.86 -5.21
CA LEU A 399 17.29 2.54 -5.78
C LEU A 399 18.33 2.13 -6.82
N GLN A 400 18.70 3.03 -7.74
CA GLN A 400 19.64 2.73 -8.84
C GLN A 400 21.06 2.39 -8.34
N GLY A 401 21.50 3.04 -7.25
CA GLY A 401 22.82 2.82 -6.66
C GLY A 401 22.91 1.58 -5.78
N TRP A 402 21.78 0.96 -5.42
CA TRP A 402 21.76 -0.12 -4.44
C TRP A 402 21.97 -1.49 -5.07
N ARG A 403 22.98 -2.20 -4.57
CA ARG A 403 23.34 -3.57 -4.93
C ARG A 403 23.05 -4.51 -3.77
N ILE A 404 22.41 -5.64 -4.06
CA ILE A 404 22.02 -6.67 -3.08
C ILE A 404 22.80 -7.95 -3.34
N ARG A 405 23.40 -8.50 -2.30
CA ARG A 405 23.95 -9.86 -2.28
C ARG A 405 22.80 -10.84 -2.11
N SER A 406 22.60 -11.71 -3.10
CA SER A 406 21.43 -12.59 -3.20
C SER A 406 21.45 -13.80 -2.26
N GLY A 407 22.65 -14.19 -1.79
CA GLY A 407 22.85 -15.29 -0.84
C GLY A 407 22.21 -16.60 -1.34
N PRO A 408 21.30 -17.23 -0.56
CA PRO A 408 20.66 -18.48 -0.93
C PRO A 408 19.78 -18.40 -2.19
N LEU A 409 19.54 -17.19 -2.73
CA LEU A 409 18.78 -16.96 -3.95
C LEU A 409 19.64 -16.83 -5.21
N ARG A 410 20.96 -17.04 -5.13
CA ARG A 410 21.91 -16.86 -6.24
C ARG A 410 21.45 -17.49 -7.55
N ASP A 411 20.95 -18.72 -7.50
CA ASP A 411 20.53 -19.46 -8.70
C ASP A 411 19.27 -18.86 -9.33
N GLN A 412 18.34 -18.35 -8.52
CA GLN A 412 17.13 -17.66 -8.98
C GLN A 412 17.43 -16.28 -9.58
N MET A 413 18.66 -15.78 -9.37
CA MET A 413 19.13 -14.47 -9.81
C MET A 413 20.18 -14.57 -10.92
N ALA A 414 20.51 -15.78 -11.39
CA ALA A 414 21.66 -16.05 -12.27
C ALA A 414 21.62 -15.25 -13.59
N ASP A 415 20.42 -14.98 -14.14
CA ASP A 415 20.20 -14.23 -15.37
C ASP A 415 20.34 -12.71 -15.21
N ILE A 416 20.40 -12.21 -13.97
CA ILE A 416 20.42 -10.77 -13.64
C ILE A 416 21.61 -10.38 -12.74
N GLY A 417 22.64 -11.22 -12.68
CA GLY A 417 23.90 -10.95 -11.96
C GLY A 417 24.28 -12.03 -10.95
N GLY A 418 23.35 -12.91 -10.58
CA GLY A 418 23.57 -14.07 -9.71
C GLY A 418 23.89 -13.67 -8.28
N GLU A 419 25.16 -13.38 -8.00
CA GLU A 419 25.67 -13.12 -6.65
C GLU A 419 25.31 -11.73 -6.14
N THR A 420 25.49 -10.70 -6.98
CA THR A 420 25.16 -9.31 -6.65
C THR A 420 24.28 -8.73 -7.75
N VAL A 421 23.11 -8.23 -7.38
CA VAL A 421 22.08 -7.75 -8.32
C VAL A 421 21.63 -6.33 -7.95
N ALA A 422 21.00 -5.62 -8.89
CA ALA A 422 20.38 -4.34 -8.57
C ALA A 422 19.20 -4.53 -7.62
N ALA A 423 18.99 -3.60 -6.69
CA ALA A 423 17.95 -3.71 -5.67
C ALA A 423 16.54 -3.77 -6.26
N THR A 424 16.27 -3.07 -7.37
CA THR A 424 15.00 -3.14 -8.09
C THR A 424 14.73 -4.53 -8.66
N ASP A 425 15.75 -5.17 -9.23
CA ASP A 425 15.63 -6.51 -9.81
C ASP A 425 15.48 -7.57 -8.71
N TYR A 426 16.23 -7.41 -7.60
CA TYR A 426 16.07 -8.24 -6.42
C TYR A 426 14.65 -8.18 -5.86
N PHE A 427 14.11 -6.96 -5.72
CA PHE A 427 12.73 -6.74 -5.27
C PHE A 427 11.72 -7.45 -6.15
N LEU A 428 11.75 -7.16 -7.46
CA LEU A 428 10.78 -7.72 -8.41
C LEU A 428 10.87 -9.25 -8.46
N ARG A 429 12.08 -9.82 -8.53
CA ARG A 429 12.28 -11.28 -8.62
C ARG A 429 11.90 -11.97 -7.30
N THR A 430 12.22 -11.40 -6.16
CA THR A 430 11.90 -12.00 -4.85
C THR A 430 10.40 -11.97 -4.58
N VAL A 431 9.74 -10.84 -4.83
CA VAL A 431 8.28 -10.75 -4.67
C VAL A 431 7.57 -11.70 -5.63
N LYS A 432 8.03 -11.81 -6.89
CA LYS A 432 7.53 -12.82 -7.84
C LYS A 432 7.54 -14.22 -7.23
N LEU A 433 8.71 -14.67 -6.75
CA LEU A 433 8.88 -16.02 -6.20
C LEU A 433 7.96 -16.28 -5.00
N VAL A 434 7.84 -15.30 -4.09
CA VAL A 434 6.94 -15.40 -2.92
C VAL A 434 5.48 -15.46 -3.36
N VAL A 435 5.06 -14.61 -4.30
CA VAL A 435 3.68 -14.60 -4.83
C VAL A 435 3.35 -15.90 -5.57
N GLU A 436 4.26 -16.44 -6.38
CA GLU A 436 4.05 -17.69 -7.09
C GLU A 436 3.87 -18.87 -6.12
N ALA A 437 4.75 -18.98 -5.11
CA ALA A 437 4.64 -20.01 -4.09
C ALA A 437 3.34 -19.87 -3.27
N GLY A 438 3.04 -18.66 -2.81
CA GLY A 438 1.90 -18.41 -1.93
C GLY A 438 0.54 -18.51 -2.62
N THR A 439 0.40 -18.04 -3.86
CA THR A 439 -0.84 -18.21 -4.62
C THR A 439 -1.11 -19.67 -4.98
N ALA A 440 -0.06 -20.45 -5.28
CA ALA A 440 -0.18 -21.89 -5.49
C ALA A 440 -0.60 -22.61 -4.19
N GLN A 441 0.02 -22.28 -3.06
CA GLN A 441 -0.35 -22.84 -1.74
C GLN A 441 -1.78 -22.48 -1.35
N ALA A 442 -2.23 -21.26 -1.66
CA ALA A 442 -3.60 -20.80 -1.41
C ALA A 442 -4.65 -21.45 -2.33
N GLY A 443 -4.23 -22.21 -3.36
CA GLY A 443 -5.13 -22.83 -4.34
C GLY A 443 -5.85 -21.79 -5.21
N LEU A 444 -5.27 -20.60 -5.40
CA LEU A 444 -5.87 -19.56 -6.22
C LEU A 444 -5.85 -19.94 -7.70
N SER A 445 -7.02 -19.87 -8.33
CA SER A 445 -7.12 -20.15 -9.76
C SER A 445 -6.51 -19.01 -10.57
N ARG A 446 -6.05 -19.34 -11.78
CA ARG A 446 -5.57 -18.33 -12.73
C ARG A 446 -6.64 -17.26 -13.02
N ILE A 447 -7.91 -17.66 -13.07
CA ILE A 447 -9.03 -16.75 -13.32
C ILE A 447 -9.17 -15.76 -12.16
N ALA A 448 -9.11 -16.24 -10.92
CA ALA A 448 -9.21 -15.38 -9.73
C ALA A 448 -8.12 -14.29 -9.69
N LEU A 449 -6.91 -14.60 -10.17
CA LEU A 449 -5.82 -13.63 -10.29
C LEU A 449 -6.02 -12.71 -11.50
N ILE A 450 -6.50 -13.21 -12.63
CA ILE A 450 -6.80 -12.38 -13.81
C ILE A 450 -7.87 -11.33 -13.48
N ASP A 451 -8.90 -11.71 -12.73
CA ASP A 451 -10.00 -10.82 -12.32
C ASP A 451 -9.55 -9.64 -11.45
N THR A 452 -8.39 -9.71 -10.79
CA THR A 452 -7.80 -8.56 -10.07
C THR A 452 -7.03 -7.62 -10.99
N GLY A 453 -6.94 -7.96 -12.27
CA GLY A 453 -6.09 -7.27 -13.23
C GLY A 453 -4.63 -7.67 -13.13
N GLU A 454 -4.27 -8.87 -12.63
CA GLU A 454 -2.89 -9.39 -12.64
C GLU A 454 -2.32 -9.59 -14.07
N ALA A 455 -3.14 -9.39 -15.10
CA ALA A 455 -2.83 -9.63 -16.51
C ALA A 455 -2.50 -8.40 -17.36
N ARG A 456 -1.94 -7.30 -16.79
CA ARG A 456 -1.85 -5.98 -17.46
C ARG A 456 -0.91 -5.83 -18.67
N ALA A 457 -0.01 -6.79 -18.95
CA ALA A 457 0.99 -6.66 -20.02
C ALA A 457 1.28 -7.97 -20.81
N CYS A 458 0.98 -7.95 -22.11
CA CYS A 458 1.50 -8.78 -23.19
C CYS A 458 1.74 -7.89 -24.43
N PRO A 459 2.85 -7.14 -24.53
CA PRO A 459 3.18 -6.43 -25.77
C PRO A 459 3.13 -7.41 -26.94
N GLY A 460 2.25 -7.20 -27.94
CA GLY A 460 2.20 -8.00 -29.17
C GLY A 460 0.81 -8.28 -29.74
N HIS A 461 0.68 -8.30 -31.06
CA HIS A 461 -0.51 -8.80 -31.74
C HIS A 461 -0.52 -10.33 -31.72
N THR A 462 -0.97 -10.96 -30.64
CA THR A 462 -1.19 -12.41 -30.65
C THR A 462 -2.51 -12.69 -31.38
N THR A 463 -2.41 -13.20 -32.60
CA THR A 463 -3.49 -14.00 -33.17
C THR A 463 -3.69 -15.21 -32.27
N ARG A 464 -4.93 -15.39 -31.81
CA ARG A 464 -5.48 -16.54 -31.08
C ARG A 464 -4.78 -17.86 -31.45
N ARG A 465 -3.82 -18.30 -30.63
CA ARG A 465 -3.52 -19.72 -30.44
C ARG A 465 -3.27 -19.93 -28.95
N MET A 466 -4.36 -20.18 -28.22
CA MET A 466 -4.28 -21.02 -27.04
C MET A 466 -3.66 -22.33 -27.50
N VAL A 467 -2.38 -22.55 -27.20
CA VAL A 467 -1.81 -23.88 -27.34
C VAL A 467 -2.47 -24.69 -26.24
N ASN A 468 -3.44 -25.52 -26.64
CA ASN A 468 -4.07 -26.49 -25.77
C ASN A 468 -2.99 -27.32 -25.07
N GLN A 469 -3.13 -27.42 -23.74
CA GLN A 469 -2.76 -28.57 -22.93
C GLN A 469 -1.37 -29.19 -23.16
N ILE A 470 -0.42 -28.85 -22.27
CA ILE A 470 0.58 -29.83 -21.83
C ILE A 470 0.38 -29.98 -20.32
N PRO A 471 -0.15 -31.13 -19.83
CA PRO A 471 -0.17 -31.42 -18.41
C PRO A 471 1.28 -31.55 -17.92
N ARG A 472 1.65 -30.81 -16.87
CA ARG A 472 2.84 -31.15 -16.07
C ARG A 472 2.38 -31.69 -14.73
N PRO A 473 3.01 -32.76 -14.22
CA PRO A 473 2.74 -33.25 -12.89
C PRO A 473 3.28 -32.23 -11.88
N THR A 474 2.53 -32.01 -10.80
CA THR A 474 2.71 -30.98 -9.76
C THR A 474 2.13 -29.61 -10.13
N GLY A 475 1.03 -29.24 -9.47
CA GLY A 475 0.27 -27.98 -9.65
C GLY A 475 1.01 -26.71 -9.21
N ALA A 476 2.31 -26.62 -9.46
CA ALA A 476 3.09 -25.40 -9.28
C ALA A 476 2.97 -24.51 -10.52
N PHE A 477 2.71 -23.22 -10.27
CA PHE A 477 2.72 -22.19 -11.29
C PHE A 477 4.19 -21.95 -11.71
N GLU A 478 4.65 -22.58 -12.80
CA GLU A 478 5.78 -22.00 -13.54
C GLU A 478 5.22 -20.84 -14.37
N ALA A 479 5.41 -19.60 -13.93
CA ALA A 479 5.29 -18.44 -14.82
C ALA A 479 6.44 -18.48 -15.83
N ARG A 480 6.36 -19.37 -16.81
CA ARG A 480 7.04 -19.15 -18.08
C ARG A 480 6.24 -18.08 -18.83
N ASP A 481 6.45 -16.85 -18.39
CA ASP A 481 6.02 -15.62 -19.06
C ASP A 481 6.81 -15.49 -20.36
N VAL A 482 6.32 -16.10 -21.43
CA VAL A 482 6.72 -15.70 -22.78
C VAL A 482 5.45 -15.31 -23.52
N CYS A 483 5.06 -14.04 -23.44
CA CYS A 483 4.27 -13.46 -24.52
C CYS A 483 5.21 -13.43 -25.75
N ALA A 484 4.98 -14.33 -26.70
CA ALA A 484 5.69 -14.34 -27.97
C ALA A 484 4.99 -13.36 -28.94
N ILE A 485 5.67 -12.28 -29.33
CA ILE A 485 5.20 -11.38 -30.39
C ILE A 485 5.48 -12.07 -31.71
N THR A 486 4.47 -12.57 -32.41
CA THR A 486 4.63 -12.91 -33.83
C THR A 486 4.31 -11.68 -34.66
N ASP A 487 5.32 -10.99 -35.18
CA ASP A 487 5.15 -10.13 -36.36
C ASP A 487 5.79 -10.80 -37.59
N ARG A 488 5.57 -10.24 -38.79
CA ARG A 488 6.11 -10.77 -40.05
C ARG A 488 7.66 -10.84 -40.10
N SER A 489 8.36 -10.27 -39.12
CA SER A 489 9.82 -10.20 -39.02
C SER A 489 10.43 -11.10 -37.94
N GLY A 490 9.63 -11.81 -37.13
CA GLY A 490 10.11 -12.83 -36.17
C GLY A 490 9.46 -12.75 -34.78
N ILE A 491 9.93 -13.61 -33.86
CA ILE A 491 9.50 -13.63 -32.45
C ILE A 491 10.26 -12.57 -31.66
N ARG A 492 9.61 -11.48 -31.24
CA ARG A 492 10.16 -10.58 -30.19
C ARG A 492 9.63 -11.04 -28.83
N ARG A 493 10.50 -11.19 -27.83
CA ARG A 493 10.11 -11.46 -26.44
C ARG A 493 9.69 -10.15 -25.78
N ALA A 494 8.49 -10.10 -25.20
CA ALA A 494 8.13 -9.04 -24.28
C ALA A 494 8.94 -9.14 -22.97
N PRO A 495 9.23 -8.03 -22.26
CA PRO A 495 9.73 -8.11 -20.89
C PRO A 495 8.71 -8.85 -20.01
N GLU A 496 9.18 -9.71 -19.10
CA GLU A 496 8.36 -10.40 -18.11
C GLU A 496 7.54 -9.39 -17.29
N ARG A 497 6.37 -9.80 -16.75
CA ARG A 497 5.49 -8.96 -15.92
C ARG A 497 6.19 -8.35 -14.70
N TRP A 498 7.31 -8.98 -14.33
CA TRP A 498 8.17 -8.65 -13.19
C TRP A 498 9.50 -8.01 -13.63
N ALA A 499 9.54 -7.43 -14.84
CA ALA A 499 10.68 -6.67 -15.34
C ALA A 499 10.29 -5.21 -15.57
N LEU A 500 11.06 -4.30 -14.99
CA LEU A 500 10.89 -2.86 -15.17
C LEU A 500 11.42 -2.46 -16.56
N PRO A 501 10.66 -1.72 -17.38
CA PRO A 501 11.22 -1.11 -18.58
C PRO A 501 12.44 -0.25 -18.22
N PRO A 502 13.58 -0.35 -18.92
CA PRO A 502 14.77 0.42 -18.57
C PRO A 502 14.54 1.93 -18.53
N SER A 503 13.60 2.45 -19.34
CA SER A 503 13.21 3.86 -19.33
C SER A 503 12.52 4.30 -18.03
N PHE A 504 11.94 3.37 -17.28
CA PHE A 504 11.21 3.66 -16.04
C PHE A 504 12.12 3.76 -14.82
N LEU A 505 13.33 3.19 -14.87
CA LEU A 505 14.33 3.29 -13.80
C LEU A 505 14.69 4.74 -13.47
N ASP A 506 14.67 5.64 -14.47
CA ASP A 506 14.96 7.07 -14.33
C ASP A 506 13.71 7.95 -14.53
N SER A 507 12.52 7.41 -14.27
CA SER A 507 11.27 8.15 -14.49
C SER A 507 10.39 8.21 -13.26
N LEU A 508 9.68 9.33 -13.14
CA LEU A 508 8.58 9.50 -12.19
C LEU A 508 7.23 9.41 -12.89
N LYS A 509 6.26 8.83 -12.20
CA LYS A 509 4.90 8.64 -12.68
C LYS A 509 4.14 9.96 -12.73
N ALA A 510 3.66 10.33 -13.92
CA ALA A 510 2.57 11.29 -14.08
C ALA A 510 1.24 10.52 -14.26
N GLY A 511 0.47 10.42 -13.17
CA GLY A 511 -0.82 9.74 -13.14
C GLY A 511 -2.03 10.68 -13.27
N PRO A 512 -3.25 10.12 -13.27
CA PRO A 512 -4.48 10.89 -13.13
C PRO A 512 -4.47 11.75 -11.85
N LEU A 513 -5.14 12.89 -11.90
CA LEU A 513 -5.23 13.86 -10.80
C LEU A 513 -6.66 13.97 -10.24
N LEU A 514 -7.44 12.89 -10.31
CA LEU A 514 -8.78 12.84 -9.74
C LEU A 514 -8.70 12.87 -8.22
N GLY A 515 -9.55 13.67 -7.56
CA GLY A 515 -9.57 13.78 -6.10
C GLY A 515 -8.34 14.47 -5.49
N LEU A 516 -7.52 15.14 -6.31
CA LEU A 516 -6.25 15.77 -5.90
C LEU A 516 -6.40 16.74 -4.72
N TRP A 517 -7.58 17.35 -4.56
CA TRP A 517 -7.89 18.26 -3.47
C TRP A 517 -7.65 17.66 -2.07
N ALA A 518 -7.72 16.33 -1.94
CA ALA A 518 -7.58 15.61 -0.67
C ALA A 518 -6.20 14.95 -0.48
N THR A 519 -5.19 15.26 -1.30
CA THR A 519 -3.93 14.49 -1.35
C THR A 519 -2.67 15.33 -1.16
N GLY A 520 -2.78 16.53 -0.59
CA GLY A 520 -1.60 17.31 -0.24
C GLY A 520 -0.77 16.63 0.86
N PRO A 521 0.51 17.02 1.05
CA PRO A 521 1.29 17.88 0.17
C PRO A 521 1.67 17.22 -1.17
N PHE A 522 2.11 18.02 -2.14
CA PHE A 522 2.33 17.64 -3.53
C PHE A 522 3.80 17.37 -3.88
N LEU A 523 4.00 16.85 -5.10
CA LEU A 523 5.18 16.11 -5.56
C LEU A 523 5.32 14.74 -4.90
N HIS A 524 6.18 13.90 -5.47
CA HIS A 524 6.40 12.53 -5.00
C HIS A 524 6.90 12.46 -3.55
N ASN A 525 7.58 13.51 -3.07
CA ASN A 525 8.18 13.60 -1.73
C ASN A 525 7.43 14.57 -0.81
N GLY A 526 6.24 15.05 -1.19
CA GLY A 526 5.41 15.93 -0.35
C GLY A 526 6.04 17.27 -0.01
N SER A 527 6.88 17.81 -0.90
CA SER A 527 7.70 19.01 -0.65
C SER A 527 7.04 20.33 -1.04
N VAL A 528 5.78 20.31 -1.51
CA VAL A 528 5.04 21.52 -1.92
C VAL A 528 3.64 21.52 -1.29
N PRO A 529 3.27 22.51 -0.45
CA PRO A 529 2.08 22.40 0.39
C PRO A 529 0.75 22.52 -0.36
N THR A 530 0.68 23.36 -1.41
CA THR A 530 -0.56 23.60 -2.16
C THR A 530 -0.37 23.45 -3.67
N VAL A 531 -1.45 23.18 -4.41
CA VAL A 531 -1.44 23.16 -5.88
C VAL A 531 -1.04 24.53 -6.42
N TYR A 532 -1.48 25.62 -5.78
CA TYR A 532 -1.04 26.97 -6.17
C TYR A 532 0.49 27.11 -6.09
N ASP A 533 1.13 26.62 -5.01
CA ASP A 533 2.59 26.64 -4.87
C ASP A 533 3.26 25.76 -5.93
N LEU A 534 2.68 24.61 -6.25
CA LEU A 534 3.18 23.71 -7.29
C LEU A 534 3.19 24.38 -8.67
N LEU A 535 2.13 25.12 -8.99
CA LEU A 535 2.00 25.87 -10.23
C LEU A 535 2.81 27.18 -10.25
N SER A 536 3.38 27.57 -9.11
CA SER A 536 4.25 28.73 -8.99
C SER A 536 5.69 28.36 -9.38
N PRO A 537 6.48 29.32 -9.90
CA PRO A 537 7.91 29.16 -10.11
C PRO A 537 8.59 28.59 -8.85
N PRO A 538 9.56 27.67 -8.98
CA PRO A 538 10.22 27.09 -7.81
C PRO A 538 10.81 28.11 -6.82
N ALA A 539 11.23 29.28 -7.31
CA ALA A 539 11.73 30.37 -6.47
C ALA A 539 10.66 31.04 -5.58
N GLU A 540 9.38 30.88 -5.89
CA GLU A 540 8.26 31.40 -5.09
C GLU A 540 7.73 30.36 -4.08
N ARG A 541 8.19 29.10 -4.14
CA ARG A 541 7.73 28.02 -3.26
C ARG A 541 8.31 28.18 -1.85
N PRO A 542 7.55 27.86 -0.79
CA PRO A 542 8.08 27.91 0.57
C PRO A 542 9.24 26.92 0.73
N ALA A 543 10.34 27.39 1.30
CA ALA A 543 11.49 26.55 1.65
C ALA A 543 11.27 25.78 2.96
N VAL A 544 10.38 26.31 3.82
CA VAL A 544 10.01 25.73 5.11
C VAL A 544 8.51 25.89 5.30
N PHE A 545 7.83 24.84 5.73
CA PHE A 545 6.40 24.82 6.04
C PHE A 545 6.08 23.69 7.04
N TRP A 546 4.87 23.64 7.58
CA TRP A 546 4.48 22.64 8.58
C TRP A 546 3.46 21.64 8.01
N VAL A 547 3.64 20.35 8.32
CA VAL A 547 2.79 19.24 7.85
C VAL A 547 2.23 18.43 9.02
N GLY A 548 1.17 17.65 8.76
CA GLY A 548 0.42 16.89 9.78
C GLY A 548 -0.93 17.49 10.13
N GLY A 549 -1.17 18.75 9.73
CA GLY A 549 -2.48 19.38 9.80
C GLY A 549 -3.46 18.75 8.81
N ARG A 550 -4.75 18.89 9.10
CA ARG A 550 -5.85 18.40 8.25
C ARG A 550 -6.71 19.52 7.66
N GLU A 551 -6.48 20.77 8.07
CA GLU A 551 -7.28 21.90 7.61
C GLU A 551 -7.00 22.20 6.14
N LEU A 552 -8.04 22.15 5.32
CA LEU A 552 -7.97 22.40 3.89
C LEU A 552 -7.93 23.90 3.60
N ASP A 553 -6.91 24.33 2.86
CA ASP A 553 -6.91 25.60 2.15
C ASP A 553 -7.66 25.43 0.82
N THR A 554 -8.94 25.83 0.81
CA THR A 554 -9.79 25.73 -0.39
C THR A 554 -9.44 26.76 -1.47
N GLY A 555 -8.66 27.80 -1.15
CA GLY A 555 -8.24 28.85 -2.08
C GLY A 555 -6.99 28.46 -2.87
N ARG A 556 -6.01 27.86 -2.20
CA ARG A 556 -4.74 27.41 -2.81
C ARG A 556 -4.72 25.92 -3.16
N LEU A 557 -5.70 25.16 -2.64
CA LEU A 557 -5.90 23.73 -2.81
C LEU A 557 -4.74 22.90 -2.25
N GLY A 558 -4.81 22.62 -0.96
CA GLY A 558 -3.84 21.86 -0.18
C GLY A 558 -4.17 21.98 1.29
N PHE A 559 -3.22 21.67 2.17
CA PHE A 559 -3.43 21.82 3.61
C PHE A 559 -2.78 23.10 4.13
N VAL A 560 -3.43 23.74 5.11
CA VAL A 560 -2.86 24.84 5.87
C VAL A 560 -1.56 24.37 6.51
N SER A 561 -0.49 25.12 6.25
CA SER A 561 0.89 24.70 6.54
C SER A 561 1.65 25.71 7.39
N THR A 562 0.95 26.50 8.19
CA THR A 562 1.51 27.42 9.19
C THR A 562 1.97 26.67 10.43
N GLU A 563 2.93 27.23 11.16
CA GLU A 563 3.41 26.67 12.43
C GLU A 563 2.28 26.47 13.45
N ALA A 564 2.18 25.26 13.99
CA ALA A 564 1.29 24.94 15.10
C ALA A 564 1.84 23.76 15.93
N PRO A 565 1.47 23.65 17.22
CA PRO A 565 1.89 22.54 18.07
C PRO A 565 1.56 21.17 17.48
N GLY A 566 2.49 20.23 17.58
CA GLY A 566 2.32 18.86 17.09
C GLY A 566 2.50 18.68 15.58
N LEU A 567 2.75 19.76 14.82
CA LEU A 567 3.06 19.66 13.39
C LEU A 567 4.56 19.44 13.14
N PHE A 568 4.86 18.78 12.04
CA PHE A 568 6.23 18.51 11.60
C PHE A 568 6.76 19.67 10.74
N ARG A 569 7.90 20.26 11.13
CA ARG A 569 8.59 21.29 10.35
C ARG A 569 9.29 20.64 9.15
N PHE A 570 8.73 20.84 7.96
CA PHE A 570 9.31 20.40 6.71
C PHE A 570 10.34 21.41 6.21
N ASP A 571 11.55 20.94 5.89
CA ASP A 571 12.64 21.76 5.37
C ASP A 571 13.12 21.21 4.02
N THR A 572 12.96 22.02 2.96
CA THR A 572 13.23 21.59 1.58
C THR A 572 14.71 21.56 1.24
N THR A 573 15.60 22.04 2.13
CA THR A 573 17.05 21.97 1.91
C THR A 573 17.67 20.65 2.36
N LEU A 574 16.91 19.82 3.08
CA LEU A 574 17.36 18.51 3.52
C LEU A 574 17.36 17.50 2.36
N LEU A 575 18.15 16.44 2.50
CA LEU A 575 18.20 15.33 1.56
C LEU A 575 16.78 14.77 1.29
N ALA A 576 16.48 14.47 0.03
CA ALA A 576 15.19 13.97 -0.45
C ALA A 576 13.98 14.91 -0.27
N ASN A 577 14.16 16.12 0.28
CA ASN A 577 13.07 17.07 0.52
C ASN A 577 12.99 18.19 -0.52
N SER A 578 13.77 18.14 -1.61
CA SER A 578 13.79 19.23 -2.59
C SER A 578 12.40 19.49 -3.17
N ASN A 579 11.99 20.76 -3.15
CA ASN A 579 10.76 21.27 -3.74
C ASN A 579 10.94 21.77 -5.18
N GLN A 580 12.07 21.43 -5.82
CA GLN A 580 12.39 21.86 -7.18
C GLN A 580 11.67 21.02 -8.23
N GLY A 581 11.84 21.39 -9.51
CA GLY A 581 11.22 20.68 -10.62
C GLY A 581 9.74 20.94 -10.79
N HIS A 582 9.13 20.19 -11.71
CA HIS A 582 7.76 20.38 -12.17
C HIS A 582 7.46 21.85 -12.54
N ALA A 583 8.45 22.54 -13.12
CA ALA A 583 8.34 23.94 -13.54
C ALA A 583 7.68 24.01 -14.93
N PHE A 584 6.41 23.60 -15.00
CA PHE A 584 5.62 23.56 -16.23
C PHE A 584 4.36 24.44 -16.13
N PRO A 585 3.97 25.09 -17.24
CA PRO A 585 4.71 25.22 -18.49
C PRO A 585 5.98 26.06 -18.31
N ARG A 586 7.00 25.88 -19.17
CA ARG A 586 8.31 26.56 -19.02
C ARG A 586 8.24 28.09 -18.94
N ARG A 587 7.22 28.70 -19.57
CA ARG A 587 6.98 30.15 -19.52
C ARG A 587 6.35 30.64 -18.22
N GLY A 588 5.97 29.73 -17.32
CA GLY A 588 5.20 30.02 -16.13
C GLY A 588 3.71 30.28 -16.41
N LEU A 589 2.93 30.31 -15.33
CA LEU A 589 1.53 30.78 -15.32
C LEU A 589 1.45 32.08 -14.51
N THR A 590 0.59 33.00 -14.94
CA THR A 590 0.25 34.17 -14.12
C THR A 590 -0.52 33.75 -12.87
N PRO A 591 -0.54 34.53 -11.78
CA PRO A 591 -1.31 34.22 -10.58
C PRO A 591 -2.78 33.86 -10.85
N ALA A 592 -3.45 34.59 -11.75
CA ALA A 592 -4.83 34.30 -12.15
C ALA A 592 -4.97 32.96 -12.89
N GLN A 593 -4.03 32.63 -13.77
CA GLN A 593 -4.00 31.32 -14.45
C GLN A 593 -3.77 30.17 -13.47
N ARG A 594 -2.92 30.36 -12.45
CA ARG A 594 -2.70 29.37 -11.39
C ARG A 594 -4.01 29.10 -10.63
N LEU A 595 -4.72 30.16 -10.22
CA LEU A 595 -6.01 30.03 -9.54
C LEU A 595 -7.08 29.38 -10.42
N ALA A 596 -7.11 29.68 -11.71
CA ALA A 596 -8.03 29.02 -12.65
C ALA A 596 -7.78 27.50 -12.70
N VAL A 597 -6.51 27.08 -12.81
CA VAL A 597 -6.14 25.65 -12.79
C VAL A 597 -6.45 25.01 -11.43
N VAL A 598 -6.22 25.72 -10.32
CA VAL A 598 -6.65 25.28 -8.98
C VAL A 598 -8.16 25.02 -8.94
N GLU A 599 -8.96 25.96 -9.46
CA GLU A 599 -10.42 25.83 -9.50
C GLU A 599 -10.86 24.61 -10.31
N PHE A 600 -10.20 24.37 -11.46
CA PHE A 600 -10.42 23.16 -12.26
C PHE A 600 -10.08 21.87 -11.50
N LEU A 601 -8.96 21.85 -10.76
CA LEU A 601 -8.48 20.65 -10.06
C LEU A 601 -9.27 20.30 -8.79
N LYS A 602 -10.11 21.20 -8.28
CA LYS A 602 -11.12 20.85 -7.26
C LYS A 602 -12.05 19.74 -7.77
N ASP A 603 -12.49 19.86 -9.03
CA ASP A 603 -13.37 18.88 -9.68
C ASP A 603 -13.08 18.80 -11.18
N PRO A 604 -12.05 18.03 -11.59
CA PRO A 604 -11.57 18.07 -12.97
C PRO A 604 -12.51 17.38 -13.97
N LEU A 605 -13.63 16.78 -13.54
CA LEU A 605 -14.54 16.00 -14.39
C LEU A 605 -16.04 16.19 -14.13
N ARG A 606 -16.48 17.30 -13.54
CA ARG A 606 -17.91 17.64 -13.61
C ARG A 606 -18.30 17.72 -15.10
N PHE A 607 -19.07 16.71 -15.55
CA PHE A 607 -19.39 16.29 -16.93
C PHE A 607 -18.40 15.33 -17.64
N ASP A 608 -18.40 14.05 -17.23
CA ASP A 608 -18.45 12.89 -18.15
C ASP A 608 -19.11 11.68 -17.44
N PRO A 609 -20.42 11.46 -17.60
CA PRO A 609 -21.15 10.35 -16.96
C PRO A 609 -20.72 8.94 -17.43
N GLU A 610 -19.98 8.84 -18.54
CA GLU A 610 -19.65 7.58 -19.20
C GLU A 610 -18.17 7.20 -19.07
N GLY A 611 -17.26 8.18 -18.96
CA GLY A 611 -15.80 7.95 -18.97
C GLY A 611 -15.18 7.19 -17.79
N LEU A 612 -15.98 6.77 -16.80
CA LEU A 612 -15.53 5.98 -15.64
C LEU A 612 -16.25 4.63 -15.47
N ARG A 613 -17.25 4.32 -16.30
CA ARG A 613 -17.98 3.04 -16.27
C ARG A 613 -17.29 1.96 -17.08
#